data_AF-A0A0F7IEH4-F1
#
_entry.id   AF-A0A0F7IEH4-F1
#
_cell.length_a   1.000
_cell.length_b   1.000
_cell.length_c   1.000
_cell.angle_alpha   90.00
_cell.angle_beta   90.00
_cell.angle_gamma   90.00
#
_symmetry.space_group_name_H-M   'P 1'
#
loop_
_entity.id
_entity.type
_entity.pdbx_description
1 polymer ?
#
loop_
_entity_poly.entity_id
_entity_poly.type
_entity_poly.pdbx_seq_one_letter_code
_entity_poly.pdbx_strand_id
1 'polypeptide(L)'
;MASAKMKHIASLLVMGILVGTANLAIMERLESIRSPGLLIVLLLITCAILTALYYRASGRGLASAGFLASLAIVSVISIATFTLILGFALMSEYSAYLFVEKVESESNCITLTEEDMSRMPFLKRALEEAETTGKEIVKIDASEVKALSGLYGRCVVYKGEKYLINVATT
;
A
#
# COMPACT_ATOMS: atom_id res chain seq x y z
N MET A 1 5.45 -30.20 29.34
CA MET A 1 4.30 -30.19 28.40
C MET A 1 4.05 -28.83 27.72
N ALA A 2 4.11 -27.69 28.44
CA ALA A 2 3.87 -26.36 27.86
C ALA A 2 4.90 -25.93 26.77
N SER A 3 6.19 -26.25 26.96
CA SER A 3 7.25 -25.90 26.00
C SER A 3 7.07 -26.54 24.61
N ALA A 4 6.60 -27.78 24.53
CA ALA A 4 6.38 -28.46 23.25
C ALA A 4 5.19 -27.90 22.46
N LYS A 5 4.13 -27.47 23.17
CA LYS A 5 2.97 -26.79 22.56
C LYS A 5 3.36 -25.41 22.04
N MET A 6 4.11 -24.64 22.82
CA MET A 6 4.64 -23.34 22.40
C MET A 6 5.54 -23.43 21.17
N LYS A 7 6.47 -24.40 21.13
CA LYS A 7 7.31 -24.65 19.95
C LYS A 7 6.48 -24.97 18.72
N HIS A 8 5.44 -25.80 18.86
CA HIS A 8 4.54 -26.13 17.75
C HIS A 8 3.81 -24.89 17.22
N ILE A 9 3.24 -24.07 18.10
CA ILE A 9 2.54 -22.83 17.71
C ILE A 9 3.50 -21.86 17.01
N ALA A 10 4.70 -21.66 17.57
CA ALA A 10 5.71 -20.81 16.97
C ALA A 10 6.12 -21.30 15.57
N SER A 11 6.31 -22.61 15.39
CA SER A 11 6.61 -23.19 14.07
C SER A 11 5.49 -22.95 13.05
N LEU A 12 4.22 -23.13 13.44
CA LEU A 12 3.07 -22.85 12.56
C LEU A 12 3.01 -21.37 12.15
N LEU A 13 3.28 -20.46 13.10
CA LEU A 13 3.30 -19.03 12.85
C LEU A 13 4.42 -18.63 11.87
N VAL A 14 5.64 -19.12 12.09
CA VAL A 14 6.77 -18.86 11.19
C VAL A 14 6.50 -19.43 9.79
N MET A 15 5.94 -20.64 9.69
CA MET A 15 5.58 -21.22 8.39
C MET A 15 4.54 -20.37 7.65
N GLY A 16 3.48 -19.92 8.35
CA GLY A 16 2.46 -19.06 7.75
C GLY A 16 3.06 -17.76 7.19
N ILE A 17 3.92 -17.09 7.97
CA ILE A 17 4.60 -15.86 7.54
C ILE A 17 5.47 -16.12 6.31
N LEU A 18 6.28 -17.17 6.32
CA LEU A 18 7.17 -17.54 5.20
C LEU A 18 6.40 -17.83 3.91
N VAL A 19 5.24 -18.49 4.00
CA VAL A 19 4.40 -18.74 2.82
C VAL A 19 3.80 -17.43 2.31
N GLY A 20 3.29 -16.58 3.22
CA GLY A 20 2.71 -15.29 2.85
C GLY A 20 3.72 -14.38 2.12
N THR A 21 4.96 -14.30 2.61
CA THR A 21 6.03 -13.52 1.98
C THR A 21 6.49 -14.12 0.65
N ALA A 22 6.66 -15.45 0.58
CA ALA A 22 7.07 -16.12 -0.65
C ALA A 22 6.02 -15.96 -1.76
N ASN A 23 4.73 -15.99 -1.43
CA ASN A 23 3.66 -15.83 -2.41
C ASN A 23 3.67 -14.43 -3.05
N LEU A 24 4.04 -13.39 -2.29
CA LEU A 24 4.23 -12.05 -2.83
C LEU A 24 5.43 -11.99 -3.77
N ALA A 25 6.58 -12.55 -3.38
CA ALA A 25 7.77 -12.59 -4.23
C ALA A 25 7.50 -13.33 -5.56
N ILE A 26 6.68 -14.37 -5.53
CA ILE A 26 6.21 -15.08 -6.73
C ILE A 26 5.31 -14.17 -7.59
N MET A 27 4.38 -13.44 -6.96
CA MET A 27 3.49 -12.51 -7.65
C MET A 27 4.25 -11.36 -8.35
N GLU A 28 5.31 -10.84 -7.73
CA GLU A 28 6.19 -9.83 -8.35
C GLU A 28 6.98 -10.38 -9.54
N ARG A 29 7.38 -11.65 -9.50
CA ARG A 29 8.14 -12.28 -10.60
C ARG A 29 7.25 -12.75 -11.75
N LEU A 30 5.96 -12.97 -11.51
CA LEU A 30 4.99 -13.49 -12.47
C LEU A 30 3.97 -12.43 -12.90
N GLU A 31 4.43 -11.23 -13.23
CA GLU A 31 3.57 -10.12 -13.68
C GLU A 31 2.63 -10.51 -14.84
N SER A 32 3.08 -11.39 -15.75
CA SER A 32 2.31 -11.83 -16.92
C SER A 32 1.20 -12.85 -16.62
N ILE A 33 1.14 -13.42 -15.41
CA ILE A 33 0.19 -14.48 -15.02
C ILE A 33 -0.54 -14.10 -13.72
N ARG A 34 -0.75 -12.80 -13.46
CA ARG A 34 -1.50 -12.28 -12.29
C ARG A 34 -2.99 -12.66 -12.34
N SER A 35 -3.29 -13.95 -12.21
CA SER A 35 -4.63 -14.48 -11.94
C SER A 35 -4.76 -14.70 -10.43
N PRO A 36 -5.73 -14.05 -9.76
CA PRO A 36 -5.94 -14.23 -8.33
C PRO A 36 -6.25 -15.70 -7.98
N GLY A 37 -6.92 -16.43 -8.88
CA GLY A 37 -7.18 -17.86 -8.70
C GLY A 37 -5.90 -18.71 -8.67
N LEU A 38 -4.94 -18.41 -9.54
CA LEU A 38 -3.65 -19.12 -9.58
C LEU A 38 -2.83 -18.88 -8.31
N LEU A 39 -2.82 -17.63 -7.81
CA LEU A 39 -2.13 -17.27 -6.57
C LEU A 39 -2.74 -17.97 -5.34
N ILE A 40 -4.06 -18.08 -5.27
CA ILE A 40 -4.74 -18.81 -4.20
C ILE A 40 -4.36 -20.29 -4.23
N VAL A 41 -4.37 -20.92 -5.42
CA VAL A 41 -4.00 -22.33 -5.58
C VAL A 41 -2.55 -22.57 -5.17
N LEU A 42 -1.62 -21.71 -5.60
CA LEU A 42 -0.21 -21.82 -5.22
C LEU A 42 0.01 -21.65 -3.71
N LEU A 43 -0.71 -20.71 -3.08
CA LEU A 43 -0.68 -20.51 -1.63
C LEU A 43 -1.17 -21.76 -0.89
N LEU A 44 -2.28 -22.35 -1.32
CA LEU A 44 -2.82 -23.55 -0.69
C LEU A 44 -1.89 -24.76 -0.85
N ILE A 45 -1.30 -24.95 -2.04
CA ILE A 45 -0.35 -26.03 -2.30
C ILE A 45 0.90 -25.88 -1.42
N THR A 46 1.47 -24.67 -1.35
CA THR A 46 2.66 -24.40 -0.53
C THR A 46 2.39 -24.58 0.96
N CYS A 47 1.22 -24.14 1.45
CA CYS A 47 0.76 -24.42 2.82
C CYS A 47 0.68 -25.92 3.10
N ALA A 48 0.10 -26.70 2.18
CA ALA A 48 -0.04 -28.15 2.32
C ALA A 48 1.31 -28.86 2.35
N ILE A 49 2.23 -28.49 1.44
CA ILE A 49 3.58 -29.06 1.37
C ILE A 49 4.36 -28.77 2.65
N LEU A 50 4.42 -27.51 3.11
CA LEU A 50 5.18 -27.14 4.30
C LEU A 50 4.59 -27.75 5.57
N THR A 51 3.26 -27.78 5.70
CA THR A 51 2.61 -28.45 6.83
C THR A 51 2.93 -29.95 6.82
N ALA A 52 2.95 -30.59 5.65
CA ALA A 52 3.27 -32.01 5.53
C ALA A 52 4.75 -32.30 5.88
N LEU A 53 5.67 -31.45 5.43
CA LEU A 53 7.09 -31.53 5.77
C LEU A 53 7.30 -31.37 7.28
N TYR A 54 6.63 -30.39 7.91
CA TYR A 54 6.69 -30.19 9.35
C TYR A 54 6.17 -31.39 10.14
N TYR A 55 5.03 -31.96 9.72
CA TYR A 55 4.46 -33.14 10.37
C TYR A 55 5.37 -34.36 10.25
N ARG A 56 5.94 -34.60 9.06
CA ARG A 56 6.94 -35.66 8.85
C ARG A 56 8.18 -35.46 9.72
N ALA A 57 8.75 -34.26 9.74
CA ALA A 57 9.92 -33.95 10.56
C ALA A 57 9.65 -34.07 12.07
N SER A 58 8.40 -33.82 12.49
CA SER A 58 7.97 -33.95 13.88
C SER A 58 7.53 -35.36 14.27
N GLY A 59 7.63 -36.34 13.37
CA GLY A 59 7.17 -37.71 13.58
C GLY A 59 5.65 -37.86 13.77
N ARG A 60 4.86 -36.89 13.27
CA ARG A 60 3.41 -36.86 13.41
C ARG A 60 2.71 -37.41 12.16
N GLY A 61 1.59 -38.10 12.36
CA GLY A 61 0.79 -38.64 11.26
C GLY A 61 0.10 -37.55 10.42
N LEU A 62 0.18 -37.69 9.10
CA LEU A 62 -0.47 -36.79 8.13
C LEU A 62 -2.00 -36.96 8.10
N ALA A 63 -2.50 -38.16 8.39
CA ALA A 63 -3.93 -38.45 8.47
C ALA A 63 -4.54 -38.09 9.84
N SER A 64 -4.06 -37.02 10.49
CA SER A 64 -4.54 -36.60 11.80
C SER A 64 -5.41 -35.34 11.70
N ALA A 65 -6.42 -35.21 12.58
CA ALA A 65 -7.18 -33.96 12.71
C ALA A 65 -6.27 -32.76 13.03
N GLY A 66 -5.14 -33.01 13.72
CA GLY A 66 -4.12 -32.00 13.97
C GLY A 66 -3.45 -31.48 12.70
N PHE A 67 -3.26 -32.32 11.67
CA PHE A 67 -2.70 -31.89 10.38
C PHE A 67 -3.64 -30.89 9.68
N LEU A 68 -4.94 -31.21 9.61
CA LEU A 68 -5.94 -30.30 9.01
C LEU A 68 -6.04 -28.98 9.78
N ALA A 69 -6.03 -29.04 11.11
CA ALA A 69 -6.03 -27.84 11.96
C ALA A 69 -4.76 -26.99 11.74
N SER A 70 -3.58 -27.63 11.67
CA SER A 70 -2.31 -26.94 11.40
C SER A 70 -2.28 -26.31 10.01
N LEU A 71 -2.78 -27.02 9.00
CA LEU A 71 -2.87 -26.53 7.64
C LEU A 71 -3.77 -25.29 7.57
N ALA A 72 -4.95 -25.34 8.20
CA ALA A 72 -5.85 -24.19 8.25
C ALA A 72 -5.18 -22.98 8.94
N ILE A 73 -4.47 -23.19 10.05
CA ILE A 73 -3.75 -22.13 10.76
C ILE A 73 -2.67 -21.51 9.85
N VAL A 74 -1.83 -22.34 9.21
CA VAL A 74 -0.77 -21.87 8.31
C VAL A 74 -1.36 -21.07 7.14
N SER A 75 -2.46 -21.54 6.56
CA SER A 75 -3.15 -20.83 5.47
C SER A 75 -3.73 -19.50 5.92
N VAL A 76 -4.39 -19.42 7.08
CA VAL A 76 -4.93 -18.15 7.59
C VAL A 76 -3.82 -17.13 7.86
N ILE A 77 -2.73 -17.55 8.50
CA ILE A 77 -1.58 -16.66 8.79
C ILE A 77 -0.91 -16.21 7.48
N SER A 78 -0.80 -17.11 6.50
CA SER A 78 -0.24 -16.81 5.19
C SER A 78 -1.08 -15.78 4.44
N ILE A 79 -2.40 -15.95 4.39
CA ILE A 79 -3.31 -14.99 3.77
C ILE A 79 -3.22 -13.63 4.49
N ALA A 80 -3.26 -13.61 5.82
CA ALA A 80 -3.16 -12.36 6.58
C ALA A 80 -1.84 -11.63 6.30
N THR A 81 -0.72 -12.36 6.29
CA THR A 81 0.60 -11.81 6.00
C THR A 81 0.69 -11.29 4.57
N PHE A 82 0.21 -12.07 3.60
CA PHE A 82 0.15 -11.66 2.20
C PHE A 82 -0.67 -10.38 2.02
N THR A 83 -1.88 -10.32 2.60
CA THR A 83 -2.74 -9.14 2.52
C THR A 83 -2.12 -7.92 3.19
N LEU A 84 -1.46 -8.08 4.34
CA LEU A 84 -0.76 -6.98 5.00
C LEU A 84 0.36 -6.43 4.14
N ILE A 85 1.23 -7.29 3.60
CA ILE A 85 2.37 -6.82 2.79
C ILE A 85 1.87 -6.22 1.47
N LEU A 86 0.89 -6.85 0.82
CA LEU A 86 0.26 -6.29 -0.38
C LEU A 86 -0.38 -4.93 -0.08
N GLY A 87 -1.05 -4.79 1.07
CA GLY A 87 -1.61 -3.52 1.52
C GLY A 87 -0.54 -2.44 1.71
N PHE A 88 0.60 -2.77 2.32
CA PHE A 88 1.73 -1.85 2.43
C PHE A 88 2.34 -1.50 1.07
N ALA A 89 2.48 -2.47 0.17
CA ALA A 89 2.98 -2.24 -1.18
C ALA A 89 2.06 -1.30 -1.98
N LEU A 90 0.74 -1.54 -1.93
CA LEU A 90 -0.25 -0.67 -2.58
C LEU A 90 -0.29 0.73 -1.94
N MET A 91 -0.14 0.85 -0.62
CA MET A 91 -0.01 2.17 0.01
C MET A 91 1.27 2.89 -0.41
N SER A 92 2.35 2.18 -0.71
CA SER A 92 3.60 2.78 -1.21
C SER A 92 3.52 3.23 -2.67
N GLU A 93 2.64 2.62 -3.46
CA GLU A 93 2.37 3.02 -4.85
C GLU A 93 1.32 4.14 -4.97
N TYR A 94 0.68 4.54 -3.87
CA TYR A 94 -0.26 5.65 -3.84
C TYR A 94 0.44 6.96 -4.20
N SER A 95 0.43 7.31 -5.48
CA SER A 95 0.93 8.60 -5.97
C SER A 95 -0.21 9.59 -6.11
N ALA A 96 -0.06 10.73 -5.46
CA ALA A 96 -0.90 11.87 -5.71
C ALA A 96 -0.14 12.86 -6.59
N TYR A 97 -0.84 13.43 -7.56
CA TYR A 97 -0.31 14.44 -8.46
C TYR A 97 -1.06 15.74 -8.21
N LEU A 98 -0.33 16.78 -7.84
CA LEU A 98 -0.80 18.15 -7.72
C LEU A 98 -0.75 18.81 -9.09
N PHE A 99 -1.90 19.27 -9.58
CA PHE A 99 -2.05 20.04 -10.80
C PHE A 99 -2.34 21.49 -10.40
N VAL A 100 -1.50 22.39 -10.88
CA VAL A 100 -1.66 23.83 -10.69
C VAL A 100 -1.78 24.47 -12.06
N GLU A 101 -2.84 25.22 -12.30
CA GLU A 101 -3.07 25.92 -13.57
C GLU A 101 -3.40 27.38 -13.31
N LYS A 102 -2.76 28.29 -14.05
CA LYS A 102 -3.03 29.72 -13.96
C LYS A 102 -4.36 30.04 -14.65
N VAL A 103 -5.23 30.79 -13.98
CA VAL A 103 -6.59 31.10 -14.45
C VAL A 103 -6.88 32.60 -14.40
N GLU A 104 -7.66 33.12 -15.36
CA GLU A 104 -7.91 34.57 -15.44
C GLU A 104 -9.25 35.00 -14.78
N SER A 105 -10.30 34.18 -14.89
CA SER A 105 -11.69 34.60 -14.62
C SER A 105 -12.41 33.82 -13.51
N GLU A 106 -11.68 33.19 -12.60
CA GLU A 106 -12.33 32.47 -11.50
C GLU A 106 -12.77 33.42 -10.37
N SER A 107 -14.01 33.22 -9.90
CA SER A 107 -14.63 33.93 -8.78
C SER A 107 -14.68 33.02 -7.55
N ASN A 108 -14.49 33.57 -6.34
CA ASN A 108 -14.36 32.85 -5.06
C ASN A 108 -13.02 32.11 -4.86
N CYS A 109 -11.91 32.81 -5.06
CA CYS A 109 -10.57 32.31 -4.77
C CYS A 109 -10.19 32.51 -3.30
N ILE A 110 -9.41 31.58 -2.75
CA ILE A 110 -8.84 31.68 -1.39
C ILE A 110 -7.48 32.39 -1.50
N THR A 111 -7.31 33.52 -0.81
CA THR A 111 -6.02 34.20 -0.76
C THR A 111 -5.07 33.45 0.18
N LEU A 112 -3.89 33.11 -0.33
CA LEU A 112 -2.83 32.42 0.43
C LEU A 112 -1.75 33.42 0.84
N THR A 113 -1.32 33.37 2.10
CA THR A 113 -0.21 34.20 2.59
C THR A 113 1.13 33.46 2.53
N GLU A 114 2.23 34.18 2.73
CA GLU A 114 3.56 33.55 2.86
C GLU A 114 3.64 32.61 4.07
N GLU A 115 2.90 32.88 5.15
CA GLU A 115 2.80 31.95 6.28
C GLU A 115 2.11 30.64 5.87
N ASP A 116 1.05 30.69 5.06
CA ASP A 116 0.41 29.48 4.53
C ASP A 116 1.37 28.68 3.63
N MET A 117 2.14 29.39 2.81
CA MET A 117 3.16 28.78 1.94
C MET A 117 4.34 28.20 2.70
N SER A 118 4.71 28.75 3.85
CA SER A 118 5.74 28.18 4.71
C SER A 118 5.37 26.78 5.24
N ARG A 119 4.07 26.50 5.37
CA ARG A 119 3.54 25.18 5.80
C ARG A 119 3.41 24.20 4.64
N MET A 120 3.37 24.69 3.39
CA MET A 120 3.18 23.89 2.18
C MET A 120 4.24 24.26 1.11
N PRO A 121 5.53 23.98 1.35
CA PRO A 121 6.61 24.33 0.43
C PRO A 121 6.49 23.63 -0.94
N PHE A 122 5.85 22.47 -1.01
CA PHE A 122 5.54 21.79 -2.28
C PHE A 122 4.56 22.60 -3.13
N LEU A 123 3.53 23.20 -2.53
CA LEU A 123 2.56 24.03 -3.23
C LEU A 123 3.18 25.35 -3.70
N LYS A 124 4.04 25.97 -2.86
CA LYS A 124 4.79 27.18 -3.24
C LYS A 124 5.59 26.96 -4.51
N ARG A 125 6.37 25.87 -4.58
CA ARG A 125 7.17 25.53 -5.77
C ARG A 125 6.29 25.33 -7.01
N ALA A 126 5.19 24.59 -6.88
CA ALA A 126 4.28 24.34 -7.99
C ALA A 126 3.62 25.63 -8.52
N LEU A 127 3.26 26.57 -7.63
CA LEU A 127 2.70 27.87 -8.00
C LEU A 127 3.73 28.76 -8.71
N GLU A 128 4.97 28.78 -8.24
CA GLU A 128 6.06 29.56 -8.83
C GLU A 128 6.48 29.01 -10.20
N GLU A 129 6.47 27.69 -10.39
CA GLU A 129 6.67 27.06 -11.69
C GLU A 129 5.49 27.36 -12.64
N ALA A 130 4.26 27.21 -12.17
CA ALA A 130 3.06 27.53 -12.95
C ALA A 130 2.95 29.02 -13.32
N GLU A 131 3.54 29.93 -12.54
CA GLU A 131 3.65 31.35 -12.90
C GLU A 131 4.44 31.55 -14.20
N THR A 132 5.46 30.72 -14.43
CA THR A 132 6.35 30.80 -15.60
C THR A 132 5.80 30.01 -16.78
N THR A 133 5.26 28.82 -16.54
CA THR A 133 4.85 27.86 -17.59
C THR A 133 3.35 27.92 -17.91
N GLY A 134 2.56 28.57 -17.06
CA GLY A 134 1.10 28.60 -17.10
C GLY A 134 0.44 27.39 -16.43
N LYS A 135 1.15 26.27 -16.26
CA LYS A 135 0.66 25.06 -15.59
C LYS A 135 1.81 24.19 -15.07
N GLU A 136 1.58 23.49 -13.97
CA GLU A 136 2.57 22.60 -13.37
C GLU A 136 1.93 21.32 -12.82
N ILE A 137 2.67 20.20 -12.88
CA ILE A 137 2.22 18.90 -12.37
C ILE A 137 3.32 18.31 -11.50
N VAL A 138 3.09 18.28 -10.19
CA VAL A 138 4.09 17.80 -9.22
C VAL A 138 3.57 16.55 -8.54
N LYS A 139 4.41 15.52 -8.44
CA LYS A 139 4.13 14.36 -7.59
C LYS A 139 4.25 14.77 -6.12
N ILE A 140 3.21 14.50 -5.35
CA ILE A 140 3.11 14.81 -3.92
C ILE A 140 2.83 13.54 -3.10
N ASP A 141 3.26 13.57 -1.84
CA ASP A 141 3.07 12.47 -0.90
C ASP A 141 1.65 12.49 -0.28
N ALA A 142 1.20 11.35 0.23
CA ALA A 142 -0.11 11.24 0.89
C ALA A 142 -0.28 12.19 2.10
N SER A 143 0.82 12.53 2.79
CA SER A 143 0.82 13.53 3.87
C SER A 143 0.55 14.95 3.34
N GLU A 144 1.06 15.28 2.16
CA GLU A 144 0.89 16.58 1.50
C GLU A 144 -0.54 16.73 0.95
N VAL A 145 -1.15 15.66 0.47
CA VAL A 145 -2.58 15.63 0.08
C VAL A 145 -3.48 16.08 1.23
N LYS A 146 -3.20 15.64 2.46
CA LYS A 146 -3.98 16.04 3.65
C LYS A 146 -3.85 17.53 3.93
N ALA A 147 -2.67 18.11 3.73
CA ALA A 147 -2.45 19.55 3.88
C ALA A 147 -3.27 20.38 2.87
N LEU A 148 -3.56 19.82 1.69
CA LEU A 148 -4.39 20.44 0.65
C LEU A 148 -5.91 20.28 0.83
N SER A 149 -6.38 19.60 1.88
CA SER A 149 -7.80 19.23 2.06
C SER A 149 -8.80 20.41 2.05
N GLY A 150 -8.32 21.65 2.25
CA GLY A 150 -9.14 22.88 2.14
C GLY A 150 -8.98 23.67 0.83
N LEU A 151 -8.00 23.31 0.00
CA LEU A 151 -7.62 24.01 -1.24
C LEU A 151 -7.91 23.19 -2.51
N TYR A 152 -8.07 21.88 -2.36
CA TYR A 152 -8.38 20.98 -3.47
C TYR A 152 -9.67 21.36 -4.20
N GLY A 153 -9.60 21.44 -5.54
CA GLY A 153 -10.72 21.79 -6.41
C GLY A 153 -11.14 23.25 -6.29
N ARG A 154 -10.29 24.11 -5.73
CA ARG A 154 -10.58 25.54 -5.53
C ARG A 154 -9.55 26.41 -6.23
N CYS A 155 -10.01 27.61 -6.57
CA CYS A 155 -9.13 28.70 -6.95
C CYS A 155 -8.39 29.24 -5.71
N VAL A 156 -7.12 29.55 -5.88
CA VAL A 156 -6.30 30.26 -4.90
C VAL A 156 -5.67 31.50 -5.51
N VAL A 157 -5.41 32.52 -4.68
CA VAL A 157 -4.66 33.71 -5.06
C VAL A 157 -3.33 33.72 -4.34
N TYR A 158 -2.23 33.81 -5.08
CA TYR A 158 -0.89 33.95 -4.55
C TYR A 158 -0.12 34.99 -5.36
N LYS A 159 0.54 35.93 -4.67
CA LYS A 159 1.24 37.09 -5.27
C LYS A 159 0.39 37.92 -6.27
N GLY A 160 -0.93 37.92 -6.10
CA GLY A 160 -1.88 38.66 -6.95
C GLY A 160 -2.36 37.90 -8.18
N GLU A 161 -1.79 36.72 -8.45
CA GLU A 161 -2.18 35.83 -9.54
C GLU A 161 -3.13 34.73 -9.04
N LYS A 162 -4.00 34.24 -9.92
CA LYS A 162 -5.00 33.22 -9.60
C LYS A 162 -4.62 31.86 -10.19
N TYR A 163 -4.82 30.81 -9.40
CA TYR A 163 -4.48 29.45 -9.77
C TYR A 163 -5.57 28.48 -9.36
N LEU A 164 -5.89 27.53 -10.24
CA LEU A 164 -6.74 26.39 -9.92
C LEU A 164 -5.88 25.24 -9.38
N ILE A 165 -6.21 24.74 -8.19
CA ILE A 165 -5.52 23.61 -7.58
C ILE A 165 -6.37 22.35 -7.72
N ASN A 166 -5.81 21.35 -8.39
CA ASN A 166 -6.38 20.01 -8.47
C ASN A 166 -5.36 18.97 -8.00
N VAL A 167 -5.86 17.82 -7.59
CA VAL A 167 -5.13 16.65 -7.11
C VAL A 167 -5.76 15.42 -7.75
N ALA A 168 -4.96 14.63 -8.45
CA ALA A 168 -5.36 13.29 -8.88
C ALA A 168 -4.62 12.27 -8.03
N THR A 169 -5.35 11.28 -7.53
CA THR A 169 -4.80 10.15 -6.78
C THR A 169 -4.90 8.92 -7.65
N THR A 170 -3.81 8.18 -7.80
CA THR A 170 -3.77 6.88 -8.49
C THR A 170 -3.72 5.74 -7.51
#